data_AF-A0A1T3P5L4-F1
#
_entry.id   AF-A0A1T3P5L4-F1
#
_cell.length_a   1.000
_cell.length_b   1.000
_cell.length_c   1.000
_cell.angle_alpha   90.00
_cell.angle_beta   90.00
_cell.angle_gamma   90.00
#
_symmetry.space_group_name_H-M   'P 1'
#
loop_
_entity.id
_entity.type
_entity.pdbx_description
1 polymer ?
#
loop_
_entity_poly.entity_id
_entity_poly.type
_entity_poly.pdbx_seq_one_letter_code
_entity_poly.pdbx_strand_id
1 'polypeptide(L)'
;MVLRVPEAPESARRAARAVLDSRESLPADCRTEQAALTAGFPHRVFEIDLLDLVSERGVRSARQVGWRWLLWSGDTVVGGIEVRTGPTGHGVGRFVEGPFTVATAPAAAAARALPQTMLRRDEARLLNVPGMYMVALWLADEAGGVDLLIPLAPAPCGVQALRGYTAAELAEVLAARTRRPAAVGAADS
;
A
#
# COMPACT_ATOMS: atom_id res chain seq x y z
N MET A 1 11.40 -16.19 -4.24
CA MET A 1 11.28 -14.76 -4.62
C MET A 1 12.07 -13.85 -3.68
N VAL A 2 12.79 -12.87 -4.23
CA VAL A 2 13.28 -11.70 -3.49
C VAL A 2 12.45 -10.48 -3.92
N LEU A 3 11.62 -9.94 -3.01
CA LEU A 3 10.94 -8.67 -3.25
C LEU A 3 11.99 -7.55 -3.32
N ARG A 4 12.00 -6.80 -4.42
CA ARG A 4 12.84 -5.62 -4.52
C ARG A 4 12.16 -4.45 -3.82
N VAL A 5 12.96 -3.78 -3.02
CA VAL A 5 12.58 -2.66 -2.18
C VAL A 5 13.52 -1.53 -2.62
N PRO A 6 13.02 -0.55 -3.38
CA PRO A 6 13.87 0.49 -3.94
C PRO A 6 14.42 1.39 -2.83
N GLU A 7 15.58 2.01 -3.07
CA GLU A 7 16.09 3.02 -2.15
C GLU A 7 15.24 4.29 -2.26
N ALA A 8 14.75 4.78 -1.12
CA ALA A 8 14.04 6.04 -1.06
C ALA A 8 15.01 7.23 -1.25
N PRO A 9 14.57 8.32 -1.91
CA PRO A 9 15.37 9.53 -2.01
C PRO A 9 15.84 10.04 -0.65
N GLU A 10 17.03 10.64 -0.59
CA GLU A 10 17.62 11.16 0.65
C GLU A 10 16.66 12.10 1.40
N SER A 11 15.93 12.96 0.69
CA SER A 11 14.93 13.85 1.29
C SER A 11 13.83 13.08 2.02
N ALA A 12 13.37 11.97 1.46
CA ALA A 12 12.36 11.13 2.08
C ALA A 12 12.92 10.36 3.27
N ARG A 13 14.16 9.85 3.16
CA ARG A 13 14.86 9.18 4.28
C ARG A 13 15.07 10.12 5.46
N ARG A 14 15.49 11.37 5.21
CA ARG A 14 15.63 12.40 6.26
C ARG A 14 14.30 12.76 6.91
N ALA A 15 13.24 12.92 6.13
CA ALA A 15 11.90 13.18 6.67
C ALA A 15 11.40 12.02 7.55
N ALA A 16 11.61 10.78 7.12
CA ALA A 16 11.24 9.60 7.91
C ALA A 16 12.05 9.51 9.21
N ARG A 17 13.36 9.79 9.16
CA ARG A 17 14.22 9.84 10.35
C ARG A 17 13.75 10.91 11.33
N ALA A 18 13.40 12.10 10.85
CA ALA A 18 12.89 13.18 11.69
C ALA A 18 11.61 12.79 12.45
N VAL A 19 10.70 12.04 11.82
CA VAL A 19 9.52 11.49 12.50
C VAL A 19 9.91 10.49 13.59
N LEU A 20 10.85 9.60 13.31
CA LEU A 20 11.30 8.59 14.27
C LEU A 20 12.04 9.21 15.47
N ASP A 21 12.79 10.28 15.25
CA ASP A 21 13.53 10.98 16.31
C ASP A 21 12.60 11.88 17.15
N SER A 22 11.47 12.34 16.58
CA SER A 22 10.45 13.14 17.28
C SER A 22 9.61 12.26 18.21
N ARG A 23 9.75 12.49 19.52
CA ARG A 23 8.96 11.79 20.54
C ARG A 23 7.47 12.07 20.43
N GLU A 24 7.05 13.32 20.21
CA GLU A 24 5.61 13.63 20.14
C GLU A 24 4.90 13.03 18.93
N SER A 25 5.64 12.72 17.87
CA SER A 25 5.10 12.17 16.61
C SER A 25 4.68 10.71 16.73
N LEU A 26 5.07 10.00 17.80
CA LEU A 26 4.76 8.59 18.02
C LEU A 26 3.65 8.41 19.08
N PRO A 27 2.83 7.35 18.99
CA PRO A 27 1.89 6.93 20.03
C PRO A 27 2.56 6.71 21.40
N ALA A 28 1.79 6.77 22.50
CA ALA A 28 2.32 6.75 23.86
C ALA A 28 3.04 5.45 24.24
N ASP A 29 2.51 4.32 23.81
CA ASP A 29 3.11 2.99 23.87
C ASP A 29 4.43 2.94 23.10
N CYS A 30 4.44 3.45 21.86
CA CYS A 30 5.65 3.51 21.03
C CYS A 30 6.73 4.46 21.61
N ARG A 31 6.34 5.54 22.31
CA ARG A 31 7.28 6.50 22.90
C ARG A 31 8.19 5.87 23.97
N THR A 32 7.66 4.96 24.77
CA THR A 32 8.42 4.29 25.83
C THR A 32 9.41 3.27 25.25
N GLU A 33 9.03 2.66 24.13
CA GLU A 33 9.81 1.64 23.41
C GLU A 33 10.72 2.21 22.32
N GLN A 34 10.82 3.54 22.16
CA GLN A 34 11.49 4.18 21.01
C GLN A 34 12.91 3.67 20.75
N ALA A 35 13.67 3.29 21.79
CA ALA A 35 15.02 2.74 21.66
C ALA A 35 15.07 1.35 20.99
N ALA A 36 13.96 0.62 20.95
CA ALA A 36 13.83 -0.70 20.32
C ALA A 36 13.17 -0.65 18.93
N LEU A 37 12.65 0.51 18.52
CA LEU A 37 11.91 0.63 17.26
C LEU A 37 12.84 0.65 16.04
N THR A 38 12.52 -0.17 15.04
CA THR A 38 13.26 -0.22 13.77
C THR A 38 12.35 0.15 12.61
N ALA A 39 12.76 1.12 11.79
CA ALA A 39 12.10 1.44 10.52
C ALA A 39 12.67 0.58 9.39
N GLY A 40 11.82 -0.19 8.71
CA GLY A 40 12.24 -1.13 7.68
C GLY A 40 11.26 -1.25 6.52
N PHE A 41 11.65 -2.02 5.51
CA PHE A 41 10.84 -2.32 4.31
C PHE A 41 10.28 -1.05 3.60
N PRO A 42 11.14 -0.11 3.15
CA PRO A 42 10.69 1.09 2.45
C PRO A 42 10.05 0.81 1.09
N HIS A 43 8.79 1.15 0.91
CA HIS A 43 8.10 0.95 -0.37
C HIS A 43 7.42 2.22 -0.84
N ARG A 44 7.33 2.35 -2.17
CA ARG A 44 6.62 3.46 -2.80
C ARG A 44 5.13 3.31 -2.58
N VAL A 45 4.47 4.42 -2.30
CA VAL A 45 3.01 4.50 -2.20
C VAL A 45 2.48 5.15 -3.47
N PHE A 46 1.60 4.43 -4.15
CA PHE A 46 0.87 4.86 -5.32
C PHE A 46 -0.61 5.04 -4.97
N GLU A 47 -1.26 5.96 -5.68
CA GLU A 47 -2.69 6.20 -5.58
C GLU A 47 -3.30 6.14 -6.98
N ILE A 48 -4.48 5.54 -7.08
CA ILE A 48 -5.23 5.43 -8.32
C ILE A 48 -6.72 5.65 -8.05
N ASP A 49 -7.40 6.35 -8.96
CA ASP A 49 -8.84 6.46 -8.95
C ASP A 49 -9.50 5.13 -9.37
N LEU A 50 -10.69 4.84 -8.84
CA LEU A 50 -11.40 3.61 -9.16
C LEU A 50 -11.73 3.49 -10.65
N LEU A 51 -12.12 4.59 -11.31
CA LEU A 51 -12.47 4.59 -12.73
C LEU A 51 -11.24 4.34 -13.60
N ASP A 52 -10.09 4.89 -13.22
CA ASP A 52 -8.83 4.65 -13.91
C ASP A 52 -8.35 3.19 -13.73
N LEU A 53 -8.54 2.61 -12.53
CA LEU A 53 -8.19 1.21 -12.26
C LEU A 53 -9.01 0.22 -13.09
N VAL A 54 -10.29 0.51 -13.36
CA VAL A 54 -11.16 -0.34 -14.19
C VAL A 54 -11.14 0.04 -15.68
N SER A 55 -10.37 1.05 -16.07
CA SER A 55 -10.16 1.44 -17.47
C SER A 55 -9.12 0.55 -18.15
N GLU A 56 -8.97 0.71 -19.47
CA GLU A 56 -7.90 0.04 -20.24
C GLU A 56 -6.48 0.42 -19.77
N ARG A 57 -6.30 1.60 -19.17
CA ARG A 57 -5.01 2.00 -18.60
C ARG A 57 -4.68 1.23 -17.33
N GLY A 58 -5.70 0.83 -16.56
CA GLY A 58 -5.59 0.04 -15.34
C GLY A 58 -4.55 0.58 -14.36
N VAL A 59 -3.87 -0.34 -13.67
CA VAL A 59 -2.85 -0.01 -12.64
C VAL A 59 -1.70 0.88 -13.16
N ARG A 60 -1.45 0.93 -14.48
CA ARG A 60 -0.38 1.75 -15.07
C ARG A 60 -0.66 3.26 -14.96
N SER A 61 -1.91 3.66 -14.71
CA SER A 61 -2.28 5.05 -14.47
C SER A 61 -2.03 5.51 -13.03
N ALA A 62 -1.66 4.60 -12.13
CA ALA A 62 -1.41 4.92 -10.73
C ALA A 62 -0.24 5.92 -10.59
N ARG A 63 -0.42 6.93 -9.74
CA ARG A 63 0.59 7.97 -9.50
C ARG A 63 1.29 7.74 -8.18
N GLN A 64 2.62 7.83 -8.17
CA GLN A 64 3.36 7.81 -6.92
C GLN A 64 3.03 9.06 -6.10
N VAL A 65 2.59 8.86 -4.85
CA VAL A 65 2.22 9.93 -3.91
C VAL A 65 3.18 10.04 -2.73
N GLY A 66 4.02 9.03 -2.51
CA GLY A 66 5.00 9.06 -1.42
C GLY A 66 5.75 7.76 -1.21
N TRP A 67 6.24 7.62 0.02
CA TRP A 67 6.97 6.46 0.54
C TRP A 67 6.41 6.06 1.89
N ARG A 68 6.49 4.78 2.22
CA ARG A 68 6.15 4.26 3.55
C ARG A 68 7.23 3.31 4.05
N TRP A 69 7.59 3.45 5.32
CA TRP A 69 8.36 2.49 6.10
C TRP A 69 7.44 1.81 7.10
N LEU A 70 7.69 0.53 7.36
CA LEU A 70 7.06 -0.18 8.47
C LEU A 70 7.90 0.03 9.72
N LEU A 71 7.22 0.31 10.84
CA LEU A 71 7.84 0.48 12.15
C LEU A 71 7.66 -0.81 12.96
N TRP A 72 8.76 -1.38 13.41
CA TRP A 72 8.82 -2.67 14.08
C TRP A 72 9.22 -2.51 15.54
N SER A 73 8.51 -3.20 16.45
CA SER A 73 8.97 -3.49 17.81
C SER A 73 9.19 -5.01 17.89
N GLY A 74 10.46 -5.43 17.97
CA GLY A 74 10.83 -6.83 17.73
C GLY A 74 10.33 -7.31 16.37
N ASP A 75 9.54 -8.39 16.36
CA ASP A 75 8.97 -8.99 15.14
C ASP A 75 7.55 -8.49 14.81
N THR A 76 7.03 -7.49 15.55
CA THR A 76 5.67 -6.97 15.38
C THR A 76 5.69 -5.61 14.69
N VAL A 77 4.86 -5.45 13.65
CA VAL A 77 4.60 -4.14 13.04
C VAL A 77 3.67 -3.35 13.95
N VAL A 78 4.19 -2.27 14.55
CA VAL A 78 3.42 -1.39 15.45
C VAL A 78 2.88 -0.16 14.73
N GLY A 79 3.34 0.11 13.52
CA GLY A 79 2.88 1.23 12.71
C GLY A 79 3.75 1.45 11.50
N GLY A 80 3.79 2.68 11.02
CA GLY A 80 4.57 3.06 9.87
C GLY A 80 4.87 4.54 9.84
N ILE A 81 5.79 4.91 8.96
CA ILE A 81 6.14 6.30 8.68
C ILE A 81 5.85 6.55 7.21
N GLU A 82 4.95 7.48 6.93
CA GLU A 82 4.67 7.93 5.58
C GLU A 82 5.36 9.25 5.30
N VAL A 83 5.96 9.34 4.12
CA VAL A 83 6.51 10.59 3.61
C VAL A 83 5.82 10.91 2.30
N ARG A 84 5.06 12.01 2.27
CA ARG A 84 4.48 12.53 1.03
C ARG A 84 5.42 13.55 0.41
N THR A 85 5.63 13.45 -0.89
CA THR A 85 6.44 14.43 -1.63
C THR A 85 5.57 15.65 -1.94
N GLY A 86 5.93 16.80 -1.38
CA GLY A 86 5.28 18.07 -1.71
C GLY A 86 5.68 18.61 -3.09
N PRO A 87 4.96 19.61 -3.63
CA PRO A 87 5.26 20.22 -4.94
C PRO A 87 6.68 20.81 -5.03
N THR A 88 7.26 21.22 -3.91
CA THR A 88 8.60 21.81 -3.81
C THR A 88 9.70 20.78 -3.55
N GLY A 89 9.40 19.48 -3.62
CA GLY A 89 10.36 18.39 -3.39
C GLY A 89 10.69 18.10 -1.92
N HIS A 90 10.21 18.93 -0.98
CA HIS A 90 10.32 18.66 0.45
C HIS A 90 9.33 17.55 0.83
N GLY A 91 9.84 16.51 1.50
CA GLY A 91 9.03 15.43 2.03
C GLY A 91 8.49 15.80 3.41
N VAL A 92 7.17 15.71 3.60
CA VAL A 92 6.56 15.81 4.94
C VAL A 92 6.32 14.41 5.45
N GLY A 93 6.98 14.07 6.55
CA GLY A 93 6.86 12.79 7.23
C GLY A 93 5.75 12.81 8.27
N ARG A 94 5.05 11.69 8.46
CA ARG A 94 4.11 11.47 9.56
C ARG A 94 4.08 10.01 9.99
N PHE A 95 3.80 9.77 11.27
CA PHE A 95 3.43 8.45 11.73
C PHE A 95 2.05 8.06 11.20
N VAL A 96 1.89 6.78 10.86
CA VAL A 96 0.62 6.17 10.46
C VAL A 96 0.42 4.85 11.16
N GLU A 97 -0.82 4.61 11.57
CA GLU A 97 -1.29 3.37 12.17
C GLU A 97 -2.55 2.90 11.45
N GLY A 98 -3.01 1.70 11.82
CA GLY A 98 -4.23 1.13 11.31
C GLY A 98 -4.03 -0.16 10.50
N PRO A 99 -5.14 -0.78 10.07
CA PRO A 99 -5.15 -2.15 9.59
C PRO A 99 -4.31 -2.35 8.32
N PHE A 100 -4.30 -1.39 7.40
CA PHE A 100 -3.48 -1.48 6.18
C PHE A 100 -1.98 -1.37 6.46
N THR A 101 -1.58 -0.62 7.49
CA THR A 101 -0.16 -0.53 7.84
C THR A 101 0.34 -1.87 8.36
N VAL A 102 -0.37 -2.47 9.32
CA VAL A 102 -0.01 -3.77 9.90
C VAL A 102 -0.15 -4.93 8.90
N ALA A 103 -1.15 -4.88 8.01
CA ALA A 103 -1.37 -5.92 7.00
C ALA A 103 -0.34 -5.92 5.86
N THR A 104 0.53 -4.91 5.77
CA THR A 104 1.55 -4.83 4.71
C THR A 104 2.58 -5.96 4.83
N ALA A 105 3.04 -6.29 6.04
CA ALA A 105 4.00 -7.38 6.24
C ALA A 105 3.41 -8.78 5.90
N PRO A 106 2.20 -9.15 6.37
CA PRO A 106 1.52 -10.35 5.91
C PRO A 106 1.29 -10.40 4.40
N ALA A 107 0.96 -9.28 3.74
CA ALA A 107 0.83 -9.24 2.29
C ALA A 107 2.15 -9.53 1.58
N ALA A 108 3.27 -9.00 2.09
CA ALA A 108 4.60 -9.30 1.57
C ALA A 108 5.00 -10.78 1.77
N ALA A 109 4.61 -11.38 2.89
CA ALA A 109 4.79 -12.81 3.14
C ALA A 109 3.93 -13.66 2.19
N ALA A 110 2.65 -13.32 2.01
CA ALA A 110 1.75 -13.99 1.07
C ALA A 110 2.27 -13.91 -0.37
N ALA A 111 2.74 -12.74 -0.79
CA ALA A 111 3.38 -12.55 -2.09
C ALA A 111 4.54 -13.53 -2.30
N ARG A 112 5.43 -13.69 -1.32
CA ARG A 112 6.58 -14.64 -1.39
C ARG A 112 6.17 -16.10 -1.48
N ALA A 113 4.99 -16.46 -1.00
CA ALA A 113 4.46 -17.82 -1.04
C ALA A 113 3.76 -18.17 -2.37
N LEU A 114 3.48 -17.19 -3.24
CA LEU A 114 2.80 -17.43 -4.50
C LEU A 114 3.73 -18.16 -5.50
N PRO A 115 3.32 -19.32 -6.08
CA PRO A 115 4.16 -20.08 -7.02
C PRO A 115 4.63 -19.25 -8.22
N GLN A 116 3.73 -18.44 -8.78
CA GLN A 116 3.98 -17.53 -9.91
C GLN A 116 5.03 -16.45 -9.65
N THR A 117 5.45 -16.25 -8.39
CA THR A 117 6.45 -15.24 -8.02
C THR A 117 7.82 -15.83 -7.73
N MET A 118 7.96 -17.17 -7.69
CA MET A 118 9.17 -17.84 -7.19
C MET A 118 10.46 -17.37 -7.90
N LEU A 119 10.38 -17.12 -9.21
CA LEU A 119 11.50 -16.68 -10.07
C LEU A 119 11.48 -15.18 -10.39
N ARG A 120 10.49 -14.42 -9.91
CA ARG A 120 10.32 -13.01 -10.24
C ARG A 120 11.18 -12.10 -9.36
N ARG A 121 11.52 -10.92 -9.91
CA ARG A 121 12.20 -9.81 -9.21
C ARG A 121 11.34 -8.56 -9.25
N ASP A 122 10.11 -8.70 -8.78
CA ASP A 122 9.15 -7.61 -8.75
C ASP A 122 9.54 -6.57 -7.72
N GLU A 123 9.22 -5.32 -8.03
CA GLU A 123 9.26 -4.25 -7.05
C GLU A 123 7.99 -4.29 -6.20
N ALA A 124 8.16 -4.27 -4.87
CA ALA A 124 7.05 -4.14 -3.93
C ALA A 124 6.63 -2.67 -3.81
N ARG A 125 5.40 -2.37 -4.25
CA ARG A 125 4.74 -1.06 -4.15
C ARG A 125 3.48 -1.21 -3.31
N LEU A 126 3.01 -0.14 -2.67
CA LEU A 126 1.64 -0.07 -2.18
C LEU A 126 0.77 0.70 -3.18
N LEU A 127 -0.42 0.17 -3.44
CA LEU A 127 -1.44 0.80 -4.26
C LEU A 127 -2.65 1.13 -3.38
N ASN A 128 -2.93 2.42 -3.21
CA ASN A 128 -4.10 2.91 -2.51
C ASN A 128 -5.22 3.22 -3.52
N VAL A 129 -6.43 2.73 -3.24
CA VAL A 129 -7.64 2.98 -4.03
C VAL A 129 -8.68 3.62 -3.10
N PRO A 130 -8.62 4.95 -2.87
CA PRO A 130 -9.47 5.62 -1.89
C PRO A 130 -10.97 5.39 -2.09
N GLY A 131 -11.43 5.42 -3.35
CA GLY A 131 -12.84 5.22 -3.71
C GLY A 131 -13.40 3.84 -3.35
N MET A 132 -12.56 2.88 -2.98
CA MET A 132 -12.94 1.54 -2.53
C MET A 132 -12.54 1.25 -1.08
N TYR A 133 -11.95 2.22 -0.38
CA TYR A 133 -11.29 2.01 0.92
C TYR A 133 -10.43 0.75 0.92
N MET A 134 -9.59 0.61 -0.10
CA MET A 134 -8.79 -0.58 -0.36
C MET A 134 -7.32 -0.21 -0.57
N VAL A 135 -6.43 -0.99 0.03
CA VAL A 135 -4.99 -0.95 -0.24
C VAL A 135 -4.56 -2.32 -0.74
N ALA A 136 -3.64 -2.37 -1.71
CA ALA A 136 -3.04 -3.60 -2.19
C ALA A 136 -1.51 -3.49 -2.21
N LEU A 137 -0.83 -4.59 -1.92
CA LEU A 137 0.58 -4.75 -2.28
C LEU A 137 0.63 -5.04 -3.79
N TRP A 138 1.27 -4.15 -4.53
CA TRP A 138 1.47 -4.25 -5.96
C TRP A 138 2.88 -4.76 -6.24
N LEU A 139 2.97 -5.95 -6.83
CA LEU A 139 4.19 -6.49 -7.39
C LEU A 139 4.28 -6.02 -8.84
N ALA A 140 5.05 -4.96 -9.05
CA ALA A 140 5.25 -4.41 -10.38
C ALA A 140 6.33 -5.19 -11.11
N ASP A 141 5.96 -5.72 -12.27
CA ASP A 141 6.89 -6.42 -13.15
C ASP A 141 7.72 -5.42 -13.96
N GLU A 142 9.01 -5.31 -13.67
CA GLU A 142 9.90 -4.43 -14.44
C GLU A 142 10.31 -5.00 -15.79
N ALA A 143 10.09 -6.30 -16.04
CA ALA A 143 10.42 -6.98 -17.29
C ALA A 143 9.24 -6.98 -18.29
N GLY A 144 8.14 -6.28 -17.98
CA GLY A 144 6.96 -6.18 -18.85
C GLY A 144 5.98 -7.36 -18.74
N GLY A 145 6.13 -8.20 -17.72
CA GLY A 145 5.21 -9.27 -17.37
C GLY A 145 3.91 -8.76 -16.73
N VAL A 146 3.13 -9.70 -16.18
CA VAL A 146 1.83 -9.40 -15.57
C VAL A 146 2.02 -8.91 -14.14
N ASP A 147 1.55 -7.70 -13.86
CA ASP A 147 1.49 -7.16 -12.50
C ASP A 147 0.55 -7.97 -11.61
N LEU A 148 0.97 -8.18 -10.36
CA LEU A 148 0.15 -8.84 -9.35
C LEU A 148 -0.25 -7.85 -8.26
N LEU A 149 -1.52 -7.91 -7.87
CA LEU A 149 -2.10 -7.13 -6.79
C LEU A 149 -2.54 -8.07 -5.68
N ILE A 150 -2.06 -7.83 -4.47
CA ILE A 150 -2.41 -8.58 -3.27
C ILE A 150 -3.17 -7.62 -2.34
N PRO A 151 -4.52 -7.62 -2.33
CA PRO A 151 -5.31 -6.76 -1.45
C PRO A 151 -4.99 -7.01 0.02
N LEU A 152 -4.79 -5.94 0.78
CA LEU A 152 -4.58 -6.01 2.22
C LEU A 152 -5.92 -6.17 2.94
N ALA A 153 -5.87 -6.66 4.17
CA ALA A 153 -7.02 -6.64 5.05
C ALA A 153 -7.19 -5.23 5.68
N PRO A 154 -8.43 -4.74 5.85
CA PRO A 154 -9.68 -5.31 5.34
C PRO A 154 -9.82 -5.14 3.81
N ALA A 155 -10.27 -6.20 3.12
CA ALA A 155 -10.58 -6.12 1.70
C ALA A 155 -12.08 -5.84 1.49
N PRO A 156 -12.47 -5.11 0.42
CA PRO A 156 -13.87 -4.89 0.11
C PRO A 156 -14.58 -6.22 -0.23
N CYS A 157 -15.85 -6.38 0.09
CA CYS A 157 -16.59 -7.65 0.02
C CYS A 157 -16.37 -8.46 -1.29
N GLY A 158 -16.04 -9.75 -1.29
CA GLY A 158 -15.81 -10.48 -2.56
C GLY A 158 -14.48 -10.15 -3.26
N VAL A 159 -13.67 -9.24 -2.70
CA VAL A 159 -12.21 -9.27 -2.85
C VAL A 159 -11.66 -10.02 -1.64
N GLN A 160 -10.84 -11.04 -1.89
CA GLN A 160 -10.20 -11.81 -0.85
C GLN A 160 -8.87 -11.17 -0.48
N ALA A 161 -8.71 -10.79 0.80
CA ALA A 161 -7.44 -10.29 1.31
C ALA A 161 -6.33 -11.36 1.19
N LEU A 162 -5.10 -10.91 0.97
CA LEU A 162 -3.87 -11.70 0.88
C LEU A 162 -3.83 -12.72 -0.28
N ARG A 163 -4.85 -12.74 -1.15
CA ARG A 163 -4.82 -13.49 -2.41
C ARG A 163 -4.17 -12.64 -3.50
N GLY A 164 -3.33 -13.25 -4.34
CA GLY A 164 -2.80 -12.60 -5.54
C GLY A 164 -3.83 -12.57 -6.66
N TYR A 165 -4.07 -11.37 -7.20
CA TYR A 165 -4.89 -11.10 -8.38
C TYR A 165 -4.00 -10.56 -9.49
N THR A 166 -4.35 -10.83 -10.75
CA THR A 166 -3.86 -9.98 -11.84
C THR A 166 -4.57 -8.62 -11.80
N ALA A 167 -3.98 -7.59 -12.41
CA ALA A 167 -4.65 -6.29 -12.50
C ALA A 167 -6.02 -6.37 -13.18
N ALA A 168 -6.14 -7.16 -14.25
CA ALA A 168 -7.40 -7.37 -14.98
C ALA A 168 -8.45 -8.09 -14.11
N GLU A 169 -8.06 -9.17 -13.44
CA GLU A 169 -8.96 -9.93 -12.56
C GLU A 169 -9.51 -9.06 -11.41
N LEU A 170 -8.64 -8.27 -10.76
CA LEU A 170 -9.11 -7.38 -9.70
C LEU A 170 -10.01 -6.28 -10.25
N ALA A 171 -9.68 -5.71 -11.41
CA ALA A 171 -10.49 -4.69 -12.07
C ALA A 171 -11.91 -5.21 -12.40
N GLU A 172 -12.04 -6.44 -12.89
CA GLU A 172 -13.35 -7.06 -13.16
C GLU A 172 -14.21 -7.17 -11.89
N VAL A 173 -13.63 -7.67 -10.79
CA VAL A 173 -14.30 -7.78 -9.49
C VAL A 173 -14.75 -6.42 -8.97
N LEU A 174 -13.94 -5.38 -9.15
CA LEU A 174 -14.26 -4.01 -8.73
C LEU A 174 -15.29 -3.33 -9.65
N ALA A 175 -15.19 -3.52 -10.96
CA ALA A 175 -16.10 -2.97 -11.95
C ALA A 175 -17.54 -3.46 -11.75
N ALA A 176 -17.73 -4.73 -11.39
CA ALA A 176 -19.03 -5.29 -11.05
C ALA A 176 -19.76 -4.52 -9.93
N ARG A 177 -19.03 -3.77 -9.10
CA ARG A 177 -19.58 -2.97 -7.99
C ARG A 177 -19.92 -1.55 -8.39
N THR A 178 -19.13 -0.96 -9.29
CA THR A 178 -19.42 0.37 -9.85
C THR A 178 -20.71 0.38 -10.68
N ARG A 179 -21.13 -0.78 -11.18
CA ARG A 179 -22.34 -0.96 -11.99
C ARG A 179 -23.64 -1.11 -11.19
N ARG A 180 -23.66 -0.92 -9.86
CA ARG A 180 -24.93 -0.86 -9.13
C ARG A 180 -25.58 0.51 -9.36
N PRO A 181 -26.73 0.62 -10.05
CA PRO A 181 -27.38 1.90 -10.23
C PRO A 181 -27.86 2.42 -8.88
N ALA A 182 -27.84 3.73 -8.71
CA ALA A 182 -28.63 4.40 -7.66
C ALA A 182 -30.10 4.05 -7.87
N ALA A 183 -30.58 3.02 -7.20
CA ALA A 183 -31.99 2.72 -7.07
C ALA A 183 -32.37 2.96 -5.61
N VAL A 184 -32.54 4.24 -5.25
CA VAL A 184 -33.31 4.66 -4.08
C VAL A 184 -33.99 5.98 -4.42
N GLY A 185 -35.33 5.96 -4.45
CA GLY A 185 -36.16 7.16 -4.34
C GLY A 185 -36.96 7.58 -5.57
N ALA A 186 -37.63 6.66 -6.27
CA ALA A 186 -38.85 7.01 -6.99
C ALA A 186 -40.01 6.25 -6.34
N ALA A 187 -41.04 7.00 -5.96
CA ALA A 187 -42.29 6.63 -5.29
C ALA A 187 -42.20 6.36 -3.77
N ASP A 188 -42.84 7.22 -2.97
CA ASP A 188 -44.26 7.02 -2.72
C ASP A 188 -45.02 8.36 -2.57
N SER A 189 -46.24 8.28 -3.10
CA SER A 189 -47.35 9.22 -3.33
C SER A 189 -47.69 10.22 -2.21
#